data_AF-A0A6P1L570-F1
#
_entry.id   AF-A0A6P1L570-F1
#
_cell.length_a   1.000
_cell.length_b   1.000
_cell.length_c   1.000
_cell.angle_alpha   90.00
_cell.angle_beta   90.00
_cell.angle_gamma   90.00
#
_symmetry.space_group_name_H-M   'P 1'
#
loop_
_entity.id
_entity.type
_entity.pdbx_description
1 polymer ?
#
loop_
_entity_poly.entity_id
_entity_poly.type
_entity_poly.pdbx_seq_one_letter_code
_entity_poly.pdbx_strand_id
1 'polypeptide(L)'
;MDCIVCYKFKEITNKIARNETGIRSEGTIKQAFSRLKDRGLIEAVPGRARSNAAWRKIGINDADSENTISMYEMYPQYEQLVMDYLVDHEEIDNRIARQMTGIESGTVIKNIFYRLRNKGLIKIVPGKSRINAKWCKV
;
A
#
# COMPACT_ATOMS: atom_id res chain seq x y z
N MET A 1 -10.19 -2.69 0.98
CA MET A 1 -10.43 -4.14 0.90
C MET A 1 -9.46 -4.69 -0.12
N ASP A 2 -8.26 -4.99 0.35
CA ASP A 2 -7.23 -5.60 -0.47
C ASP A 2 -7.61 -7.05 -0.77
N CYS A 3 -7.51 -7.44 -2.04
CA CYS A 3 -7.93 -8.75 -2.51
C CYS A 3 -6.90 -9.79 -2.06
N ILE A 4 -7.17 -10.46 -0.92
CA ILE A 4 -6.36 -11.55 -0.34
C ILE A 4 -6.09 -12.67 -1.36
N VAL A 5 -6.97 -12.82 -2.36
CA VAL A 5 -6.91 -13.92 -3.32
C VAL A 5 -5.74 -13.82 -4.31
N CYS A 6 -5.22 -12.61 -4.56
CA CYS A 6 -4.12 -12.41 -5.50
C CYS A 6 -2.73 -12.76 -4.92
N TYR A 7 -2.61 -12.97 -3.60
CA TYR A 7 -1.32 -13.27 -2.96
C TYR A 7 -0.93 -14.74 -3.02
N LYS A 8 -1.87 -15.65 -3.32
CA LYS A 8 -1.64 -17.11 -3.24
C LYS A 8 -1.34 -17.77 -4.60
N PHE A 9 -1.64 -17.10 -5.71
CA PHE A 9 -1.50 -17.67 -7.05
C PHE A 9 -0.90 -16.66 -8.03
N LYS A 10 0.12 -17.07 -8.79
CA LYS A 10 0.73 -16.28 -9.89
C LYS A 10 -0.30 -15.87 -10.97
N GLU A 11 -1.32 -16.70 -11.15
CA GLU A 11 -2.48 -16.43 -11.99
C GLU A 11 -3.74 -16.98 -11.32
N ILE A 12 -4.87 -16.30 -11.49
CA ILE A 12 -6.15 -16.72 -10.94
C ILE A 12 -7.17 -16.96 -12.03
N THR A 13 -7.82 -18.13 -11.99
CA THR A 13 -8.96 -18.45 -12.86
C THR A 13 -10.28 -18.13 -12.15
N ASN A 14 -11.36 -17.99 -12.92
CA ASN A 14 -12.70 -17.78 -12.36
C ASN A 14 -13.10 -18.87 -11.35
N LYS A 15 -12.68 -20.14 -11.56
CA LYS A 15 -12.99 -21.24 -10.64
C LYS A 15 -12.27 -21.08 -9.31
N ILE A 16 -10.98 -20.76 -9.33
CA ILE A 16 -10.18 -20.52 -8.12
C ILE A 16 -10.75 -19.31 -7.37
N ALA A 17 -11.04 -18.22 -8.07
CA ALA A 17 -11.60 -17.02 -7.47
C ALA A 17 -12.94 -17.27 -6.77
N ARG A 18 -13.83 -18.07 -7.35
CA ARG A 18 -15.10 -18.44 -6.71
C ARG A 18 -14.89 -19.26 -5.43
N ASN A 19 -13.98 -20.22 -5.47
CA ASN A 19 -13.68 -21.07 -4.33
C ASN A 19 -13.07 -20.28 -3.16
N GLU A 20 -12.19 -19.31 -3.46
CA GLU A 20 -11.48 -18.54 -2.44
C GLU A 20 -12.31 -17.35 -1.90
N THR A 21 -13.11 -16.69 -2.75
CA THR A 21 -13.93 -15.54 -2.33
C THR A 21 -15.30 -15.95 -1.75
N GLY A 22 -15.72 -17.20 -1.93
CA GLY A 22 -17.08 -17.65 -1.63
C GLY A 22 -18.15 -17.14 -2.59
N ILE A 23 -17.79 -16.34 -3.61
CA ILE A 23 -18.71 -15.84 -4.63
C ILE A 23 -19.11 -17.01 -5.54
N ARG A 24 -20.37 -17.43 -5.48
CA ARG A 24 -20.85 -18.60 -6.25
C ARG A 24 -21.04 -18.31 -7.74
N SER A 25 -21.37 -17.06 -8.09
CA SER A 25 -21.68 -16.64 -9.47
C SER A 25 -20.42 -16.30 -10.27
N GLU A 26 -20.26 -16.97 -11.42
CA GLU A 26 -19.19 -16.68 -12.37
C GLU A 26 -19.31 -15.26 -12.96
N GLY A 27 -20.54 -14.79 -13.21
CA GLY A 27 -20.78 -13.44 -13.72
C GLY A 27 -20.30 -12.35 -12.75
N THR A 28 -20.50 -12.56 -11.44
CA THR A 28 -20.06 -11.62 -10.40
C THR A 28 -18.53 -11.57 -10.30
N ILE A 29 -17.85 -12.72 -10.43
CA ILE A 29 -16.38 -12.77 -10.49
C ILE A 29 -15.85 -12.07 -11.74
N LYS A 30 -16.46 -12.29 -12.91
CA LYS A 30 -16.08 -11.59 -14.14
C LYS A 30 -16.21 -10.08 -14.01
N GLN A 31 -17.30 -9.59 -13.43
CA GLN A 31 -17.46 -8.15 -13.16
C GLN A 31 -16.41 -7.62 -12.17
N ALA A 32 -16.08 -8.38 -11.13
CA ALA A 32 -15.03 -8.01 -10.19
C ALA A 32 -13.67 -7.90 -10.90
N PHE A 33 -13.32 -8.86 -11.74
CA PHE A 33 -12.09 -8.82 -12.53
C PHE A 33 -12.06 -7.68 -13.54
N SER A 34 -13.17 -7.41 -14.25
CA SER A 34 -13.25 -6.24 -15.13
C SER A 34 -12.99 -4.94 -14.36
N ARG A 35 -13.59 -4.76 -13.18
CA ARG A 35 -13.36 -3.57 -12.36
C ARG A 35 -11.92 -3.45 -11.87
N LEU A 36 -11.26 -4.57 -11.57
CA LEU A 36 -9.84 -4.58 -11.16
C LEU A 36 -8.92 -4.29 -12.36
N LYS A 37 -9.28 -4.76 -13.55
CA LYS A 37 -8.60 -4.45 -14.80
C LYS A 37 -8.74 -2.96 -15.15
N ASP A 38 -9.93 -2.39 -15.04
CA ASP A 38 -10.20 -0.97 -15.30
C ASP A 38 -9.41 -0.05 -14.35
N ARG A 39 -9.07 -0.55 -13.16
CA ARG A 39 -8.20 0.12 -12.18
C ARG A 39 -6.71 -0.12 -12.41
N GLY A 40 -6.33 -0.88 -13.44
CA GLY A 40 -4.93 -1.19 -13.77
C GLY A 40 -4.25 -2.14 -12.77
N LEU A 41 -5.00 -2.90 -11.96
CA LEU A 41 -4.43 -3.79 -10.95
C LEU A 41 -4.12 -5.19 -11.48
N ILE A 42 -4.91 -5.65 -12.46
CA ILE A 42 -4.77 -6.97 -13.07
C ILE A 42 -4.93 -6.88 -14.58
N GLU A 43 -4.34 -7.83 -15.30
CA GLU A 43 -4.54 -8.03 -16.73
C GLU A 43 -4.93 -9.49 -17.02
N ALA A 44 -5.57 -9.70 -18.17
CA ALA A 44 -5.81 -11.04 -18.66
C ALA A 44 -4.49 -11.66 -19.09
N VAL A 45 -4.28 -12.94 -18.74
CA VAL A 45 -3.11 -13.69 -19.18
C VAL A 45 -3.20 -13.90 -20.70
N PRO A 46 -2.17 -13.50 -21.47
CA PRO A 46 -2.18 -13.68 -22.92
C PRO A 46 -2.29 -15.16 -23.28
N GLY A 47 -3.07 -15.49 -24.32
CA GLY A 47 -3.29 -16.87 -24.77
C GLY A 47 -4.32 -17.68 -23.96
N ARG A 48 -4.85 -17.13 -22.85
CA ARG A 48 -5.92 -17.75 -22.06
C ARG A 48 -7.23 -16.98 -22.19
N ALA A 49 -8.13 -17.47 -23.04
CA ALA A 49 -9.44 -16.85 -23.29
C ALA A 49 -10.62 -17.79 -22.97
N ARG A 50 -11.82 -17.20 -22.85
CA ARG A 50 -13.11 -17.89 -22.63
C ARG A 50 -13.17 -18.68 -21.31
N SER A 51 -13.45 -19.98 -21.34
CA SER A 51 -13.62 -20.84 -20.16
C SER A 51 -12.34 -21.01 -19.33
N ASN A 52 -11.18 -20.79 -19.95
CA ASN A 52 -9.87 -20.87 -19.32
C ASN A 52 -9.27 -19.49 -19.04
N ALA A 53 -10.09 -18.43 -19.06
CA ALA A 53 -9.64 -17.08 -18.76
C ALA A 53 -8.95 -17.04 -17.38
N ALA A 54 -7.71 -16.57 -17.39
CA ALA A 54 -6.89 -16.38 -16.21
C ALA A 54 -6.48 -14.90 -16.14
N TRP A 55 -6.32 -14.41 -14.93
CA TRP A 55 -5.95 -13.05 -14.64
C TRP A 55 -4.66 -13.04 -13.83
N ARG A 56 -3.76 -12.11 -14.12
CA ARG A 56 -2.51 -11.90 -13.38
C ARG A 56 -2.42 -10.46 -12.92
N LYS A 57 -1.69 -10.21 -11.83
CA LYS A 57 -1.46 -8.86 -11.33
C LYS A 57 -0.55 -8.10 -12.29
N ILE A 58 -0.87 -6.84 -12.57
CA ILE A 58 0.01 -5.94 -13.33
C ILE A 58 1.05 -5.40 -12.35
N GLY A 59 2.34 -5.58 -12.65
CA GLY A 59 3.42 -4.83 -12.01
C GLY A 59 3.75 -5.18 -10.55
N ILE A 60 3.81 -6.47 -10.20
CA ILE A 60 4.81 -6.90 -9.20
C ILE A 60 5.74 -7.83 -9.95
N ASN A 61 6.98 -7.39 -10.13
CA ASN A 61 8.04 -8.24 -10.63
C ASN A 61 8.25 -9.36 -9.59
N ASP A 62 7.71 -10.54 -9.85
CA ASP A 62 7.90 -11.76 -9.04
C ASP A 62 9.35 -12.31 -9.11
N ALA A 63 10.34 -11.44 -9.28
CA ALA A 63 11.76 -11.77 -9.15
C ALA A 63 12.30 -11.54 -7.72
N ASP A 64 11.59 -10.77 -6.87
CA ASP A 64 12.02 -10.42 -5.50
C ASP A 64 11.01 -10.85 -4.41
N SER A 65 10.19 -11.87 -4.68
CA SER A 65 9.12 -12.31 -3.77
C SER A 65 9.64 -12.89 -2.43
N GLU A 66 10.91 -13.24 -2.35
CA GLU A 66 11.54 -13.67 -1.09
C GLU A 66 12.12 -12.50 -0.26
N ASN A 67 12.06 -11.27 -0.77
CA ASN A 67 12.66 -10.09 -0.12
C ASN A 67 11.73 -8.87 -0.08
N THR A 68 10.41 -9.08 -0.25
CA THR A 68 9.42 -8.00 -0.08
C THR A 68 9.23 -7.72 1.41
N ILE A 69 10.16 -6.97 2.00
CA ILE A 69 10.04 -6.46 3.37
C ILE A 69 8.67 -5.77 3.47
N SER A 70 7.84 -6.24 4.40
CA SER A 70 6.52 -5.65 4.61
C SER A 70 6.71 -4.16 4.90
N MET A 71 5.90 -3.29 4.29
CA MET A 71 6.00 -1.85 4.52
C MET A 71 6.00 -1.51 6.03
N TYR A 72 5.27 -2.27 6.83
CA TYR A 72 5.22 -2.12 8.29
C TYR A 72 6.53 -2.48 9.01
N GLU A 73 7.34 -3.38 8.45
CA GLU A 73 8.67 -3.75 8.98
C GLU A 73 9.68 -2.63 8.77
N MET A 74 9.50 -1.78 7.75
CA MET A 74 10.34 -0.60 7.50
C MET A 74 9.97 0.62 8.35
N TYR A 75 8.85 0.59 9.08
CA TYR A 75 8.40 1.75 9.88
C TYR A 75 9.44 2.26 10.88
N PRO A 76 10.18 1.42 11.63
CA PRO A 76 11.23 1.90 12.52
C PRO A 76 12.30 2.74 11.80
N GLN A 77 12.64 2.40 10.56
CA GLN A 77 13.65 3.13 9.77
C GLN A 77 13.10 4.49 9.30
N TYR A 78 11.83 4.54 8.87
CA TYR A 78 11.20 5.80 8.50
C TYR A 78 10.96 6.71 9.72
N GLU A 79 10.62 6.12 10.86
CA GLU A 79 10.54 6.84 12.13
C GLU A 79 11.90 7.47 12.48
N GLN A 80 13.00 6.72 12.31
CA GLN A 80 14.35 7.23 12.52
C GLN A 80 14.70 8.36 11.54
N LEU A 81 14.43 8.21 10.24
CA LEU A 81 14.66 9.27 9.24
C LEU A 81 13.94 10.58 9.59
N VAL A 82 12.70 10.49 10.08
CA VAL A 82 11.95 11.67 10.55
C VAL A 82 12.62 12.30 11.78
N MET A 83 13.08 11.48 12.74
CA MET A 83 13.74 11.96 13.95
C MET A 83 15.10 12.60 13.66
N ASP A 84 15.85 12.04 12.71
CA ASP A 84 17.14 12.54 12.22
C ASP A 84 16.94 13.89 11.53
N TYR A 85 15.95 14.01 10.65
CA TYR A 85 15.61 15.29 10.01
C TYR A 85 15.32 16.37 11.06
N LEU A 86 14.52 16.03 12.08
CA LEU A 86 14.16 16.93 13.17
C LEU A 86 15.32 17.18 14.16
N VAL A 87 16.53 16.64 13.95
CA VAL A 87 17.72 17.07 14.72
C VAL A 87 18.12 18.48 14.29
N ASP A 88 18.13 18.72 12.98
CA ASP A 88 18.60 19.98 12.39
C ASP A 88 17.47 20.89 11.91
N HIS A 89 16.22 20.43 11.96
CA HIS A 89 15.04 21.17 11.48
C HIS A 89 13.95 21.25 12.55
N GLU A 90 13.35 22.43 12.71
CA GLU A 90 12.31 22.67 13.73
C GLU A 90 11.00 21.91 13.46
N GLU A 91 10.60 21.82 12.20
CA GLU A 91 9.33 21.22 11.80
C GLU A 91 9.41 20.41 10.52
N ILE A 92 8.57 19.38 10.43
CA ILE A 92 8.41 18.54 9.24
C ILE A 92 6.93 18.48 8.83
N ASP A 93 6.69 18.55 7.52
CA ASP A 93 5.37 18.36 6.93
C ASP A 93 5.30 17.06 6.12
N ASN A 94 4.10 16.70 5.67
CA ASN A 94 3.89 15.48 4.89
C ASN A 94 4.69 15.47 3.59
N ARG A 95 4.83 16.62 2.91
CA ARG A 95 5.52 16.71 1.62
C ARG A 95 7.00 16.42 1.79
N ILE A 96 7.63 17.04 2.79
CA ILE A 96 9.05 16.84 3.12
C ILE A 96 9.29 15.36 3.49
N ALA A 97 8.47 14.80 4.39
CA ALA A 97 8.63 13.39 4.78
C ALA A 97 8.47 12.42 3.59
N ARG A 98 7.56 12.70 2.65
CA ARG A 98 7.43 11.89 1.43
C ARG A 98 8.68 11.96 0.54
N GLN A 99 9.26 13.15 0.39
CA GLN A 99 10.48 13.34 -0.40
C GLN A 99 11.66 12.58 0.23
N MET A 100 11.79 12.62 1.55
CA MET A 100 12.90 11.97 2.26
C MET A 100 12.79 10.44 2.29
N THR A 101 11.58 9.92 2.54
CA THR A 101 11.36 8.48 2.67
C THR A 101 11.12 7.78 1.33
N GLY A 102 10.87 8.54 0.25
CA GLY A 102 10.42 8.00 -1.04
C GLY A 102 8.98 7.46 -1.02
N ILE A 103 8.25 7.57 0.10
CA ILE A 103 6.90 7.05 0.22
C ILE A 103 5.92 8.01 -0.45
N GLU A 104 5.24 7.55 -1.49
CA GLU A 104 4.20 8.34 -2.15
C GLU A 104 2.87 8.37 -1.38
N SER A 105 2.63 7.40 -0.49
CA SER A 105 1.38 7.38 0.26
C SER A 105 1.41 8.36 1.43
N GLY A 106 0.66 9.46 1.30
CA GLY A 106 0.47 10.42 2.39
C GLY A 106 -0.13 9.80 3.65
N THR A 107 -0.97 8.77 3.50
CA THR A 107 -1.56 8.01 4.61
C THR A 107 -0.50 7.26 5.42
N VAL A 108 0.46 6.64 4.74
CA VAL A 108 1.55 5.90 5.40
C VAL A 108 2.43 6.86 6.20
N ILE A 109 2.81 7.99 5.61
CA ILE A 109 3.55 9.04 6.32
C ILE A 109 2.80 9.53 7.57
N LYS A 110 1.48 9.75 7.46
CA LYS A 110 0.67 10.15 8.63
C LYS A 110 0.70 9.07 9.72
N ASN A 111 0.65 7.79 9.35
CA ASN A 111 0.77 6.69 10.31
C ASN A 111 2.13 6.67 11.01
N ILE A 112 3.23 6.97 10.31
CA ILE A 112 4.56 7.13 10.90
C ILE A 112 4.56 8.27 11.92
N PHE A 113 4.01 9.44 11.55
CA PHE A 113 3.90 10.57 12.48
C PHE A 113 3.04 10.24 13.71
N TYR A 114 1.90 9.57 13.52
CA TYR A 114 1.06 9.14 14.64
C TYR A 114 1.77 8.15 15.56
N ARG A 115 2.59 7.24 15.03
CA ARG A 115 3.40 6.32 15.84
C ARG A 115 4.44 7.06 16.65
N LEU A 116 5.20 7.98 16.05
CA LEU A 116 6.16 8.83 16.77
C LEU A 116 5.47 9.67 17.84
N ARG A 117 4.29 10.22 17.56
CA ARG A 117 3.48 10.96 18.52
C ARG A 117 3.03 10.08 19.68
N ASN A 118 2.55 8.87 19.39
CA ASN A 118 2.12 7.91 20.42
C ASN A 118 3.29 7.44 21.30
N LYS A 119 4.52 7.46 20.77
CA LYS A 119 5.76 7.27 21.53
C LYS A 119 6.20 8.51 22.33
N GLY A 120 5.51 9.64 22.19
CA GLY A 120 5.87 10.89 22.85
C GLY A 120 7.10 11.59 22.25
N LEU A 121 7.51 11.25 21.03
CA LEU A 121 8.73 11.79 20.41
C LEU A 121 8.47 13.07 19.61
N ILE A 122 7.29 13.20 19.01
CA ILE A 122 6.88 14.39 18.26
C ILE A 122 5.48 14.86 18.67
N LYS A 123 5.20 16.14 18.46
CA LYS A 123 3.89 16.76 18.65
C LYS A 123 3.50 17.58 17.42
N ILE A 124 2.20 17.83 17.27
CA ILE A 124 1.70 18.75 16.25
C ILE A 124 2.08 20.17 16.66
N VAL A 125 2.59 20.95 15.71
CA VAL A 125 2.90 22.36 15.90
C VAL A 125 1.59 23.13 16.19
N PRO A 126 1.51 23.95 17.26
CA PRO A 126 0.31 24.70 17.59
C PRO A 126 -0.22 25.52 16.41
N GLY A 127 -1.53 25.49 16.19
CA GLY A 127 -2.19 26.21 15.08
C GLY A 127 -2.04 25.56 13.70
N LYS A 128 -1.19 24.55 13.52
CA LYS A 128 -0.94 23.86 12.24
C LYS A 128 -1.53 22.45 12.27
N SER A 129 -2.82 22.31 11.92
CA SER A 129 -3.54 21.02 11.96
C SER A 129 -4.18 20.63 10.61
N ARG A 130 -4.67 19.38 10.54
CA ARG A 130 -5.35 18.79 9.38
C ARG A 130 -4.52 18.81 8.09
N ILE A 131 -4.85 19.69 7.14
CA ILE A 131 -4.23 19.76 5.82
C ILE A 131 -2.85 20.40 5.90
N ASN A 132 -2.67 21.34 6.84
CA ASN A 132 -1.42 22.05 7.07
C ASN A 132 -0.68 21.48 8.30
N ALA A 133 -0.93 20.20 8.62
CA ALA A 133 -0.33 19.58 9.79
C ALA A 133 1.20 19.56 9.67
N LYS A 134 1.86 20.18 10.64
CA LYS A 134 3.31 20.12 10.82
C LYS A 134 3.65 19.53 12.18
N TRP A 135 4.78 18.87 12.25
CA TRP A 135 5.21 18.12 13.42
C TRP A 135 6.59 18.61 13.87
N CYS A 136 6.80 18.72 15.17
CA CYS A 136 8.07 19.07 15.79
C CYS A 136 8.40 18.08 16.91
N LYS A 137 9.67 18.01 17.33
CA LYS A 137 10.07 17.23 18.51
C LYS A 137 9.33 17.72 19.77
N VAL A 138 9.02 16.79 20.67
CA VAL A 138 8.39 17.11 21.96
C VAL A 138 9.35 17.90 22.82
#